data_AF-A0A7R9DR94-F1
#
_entry.id   AF-A0A7R9DR94-F1
#
_cell.length_a   1.000
_cell.length_b   1.000
_cell.length_c   1.000
_cell.angle_alpha   90.00
_cell.angle_beta   90.00
_cell.angle_gamma   90.00
#
_symmetry.space_group_name_H-M   'P 1'
#
loop_
_entity.id
_entity.type
_entity.pdbx_description
1 polymer ?
#
loop_
_entity_poly.entity_id
_entity_poly.type
_entity_poly.pdbx_seq_one_letter_code
_entity_poly.pdbx_strand_id
1 'polypeptide(L)'
;MISPDSTYLGVDFSTQQLKGVIINNNLQILHETQVQFDADLPEFRTHGGVVATEDGHTITAPTLLWVKALDLLLDQMKLAGADYMNITAISGTAQQHGSVYWQRGAQHTLQSLEASKFLHEQLARSFSTPNSPVWMDSSTTTQCRQLEQAVGGAQ
;
A
#
# COMPACT_ATOMS: atom_id res chain seq x y z
N MET A 1 22.15 -9.74 -19.88
CA MET A 1 22.99 -8.56 -19.56
C MET A 1 22.05 -7.41 -19.27
N ILE A 2 22.26 -6.67 -18.19
CA ILE A 2 21.45 -5.50 -17.81
C ILE A 2 21.81 -4.35 -18.76
N SER A 3 20.81 -3.62 -19.26
CA SER A 3 21.02 -2.48 -20.16
C SER A 3 21.73 -1.36 -19.37
N PRO A 4 22.66 -0.58 -19.97
CA PRO A 4 23.23 0.58 -19.30
C PRO A 4 22.16 1.59 -18.85
N ASP A 5 21.04 1.64 -19.57
CA ASP A 5 19.90 2.52 -19.29
C ASP A 5 18.85 1.88 -18.35
N SER A 6 19.12 0.69 -17.82
CA SER A 6 18.20 0.02 -16.89
C SER A 6 17.96 0.86 -15.63
N THR A 7 16.69 0.99 -15.28
CA THR A 7 16.23 1.63 -14.05
C THR A 7 15.41 0.67 -13.19
N TYR A 8 15.22 1.04 -11.92
CA TYR A 8 14.55 0.22 -10.93
C TYR A 8 13.60 1.09 -10.11
N LEU A 9 12.35 0.66 -9.99
CA LEU A 9 11.34 1.34 -9.17
C LEU A 9 11.31 0.72 -7.78
N GLY A 10 11.54 1.54 -6.76
CA GLY A 10 11.30 1.23 -5.36
C GLY A 10 10.05 1.94 -4.88
N VAL A 11 9.13 1.24 -4.23
CA VAL A 11 7.96 1.85 -3.57
C VAL A 11 7.95 1.58 -2.07
N ASP A 12 7.43 2.50 -1.28
CA ASP A 12 7.27 2.34 0.17
C ASP A 12 5.84 2.69 0.60
N PHE A 13 5.04 1.66 0.89
CA PHE A 13 3.69 1.77 1.43
C PHE A 13 3.74 1.99 2.94
N SER A 14 4.09 3.21 3.35
CA SER A 14 4.19 3.59 4.75
C SER A 14 2.82 3.85 5.39
N THR A 15 2.81 4.29 6.65
CA THR A 15 1.59 4.59 7.40
C THR A 15 0.89 5.86 6.91
N GLN A 16 1.64 6.92 6.62
CA GLN A 16 1.09 8.26 6.33
C GLN A 16 1.14 8.63 4.84
N GLN A 17 1.90 7.86 4.05
CA GLN A 17 2.16 8.18 2.66
C GLN A 17 2.61 6.94 1.88
N LEU A 18 2.46 7.02 0.57
CA LEU A 18 3.12 6.14 -0.39
C LEU A 18 4.25 6.91 -1.06
N LYS A 19 5.46 6.36 -1.08
CA LYS A 19 6.61 6.95 -1.78
C LYS A 19 7.05 6.07 -2.95
N GLY A 20 7.53 6.68 -4.02
CA GLY A 20 8.16 6.02 -5.15
C GLY A 20 9.50 6.68 -5.49
N VAL A 21 10.50 5.85 -5.78
CA VAL A 21 11.81 6.29 -6.28
C VAL A 21 12.22 5.47 -7.50
N ILE A 22 12.76 6.12 -8.52
CA ILE A 22 13.39 5.43 -9.66
C ILE A 22 14.89 5.66 -9.57
N ILE A 23 15.67 4.58 -9.58
CA ILE A 23 17.14 4.63 -9.56
C ILE A 23 17.74 4.02 -10.82
N ASN A 24 18.95 4.45 -11.19
CA ASN A 24 19.73 3.85 -12.28
C ASN A 24 20.75 2.82 -11.76
N ASN A 25 21.51 2.23 -12.68
CA ASN A 25 22.58 1.26 -12.37
C ASN A 25 23.71 1.81 -11.47
N ASN A 26 23.87 3.13 -11.39
CA ASN A 26 24.83 3.79 -10.50
C ASN A 26 24.23 4.11 -9.11
N LEU A 27 23.03 3.58 -8.81
CA LEU A 27 22.27 3.84 -7.58
C LEU A 27 21.88 5.31 -7.38
N GLN A 28 21.85 6.09 -8.46
CA GLN A 28 21.44 7.49 -8.43
C GLN A 28 19.92 7.59 -8.56
N ILE A 29 19.30 8.42 -7.72
CA ILE A 29 17.88 8.73 -7.80
C ILE A 29 17.64 9.63 -9.01
N LEU A 30 16.80 9.18 -9.93
CA LEU A 30 16.37 9.91 -11.11
C LEU A 30 15.03 10.61 -10.88
N HIS A 31 14.11 9.94 -10.18
CA HIS A 31 12.81 10.48 -9.80
C HIS A 31 12.48 10.09 -8.37
N GLU A 32 11.83 11.00 -7.65
CA GLU A 32 11.22 10.76 -6.34
C GLU A 32 9.85 11.43 -6.33
N THR A 33 8.85 10.74 -5.80
CA THR A 33 7.48 11.22 -5.69
C THR A 33 6.84 10.62 -4.45
N GLN A 34 5.89 11.32 -3.85
CA GLN A 34 5.13 10.83 -2.72
C GLN A 34 3.68 11.29 -2.79
N VAL A 35 2.79 10.47 -2.24
CA VAL A 35 1.37 10.78 -2.03
C VAL A 35 1.13 10.75 -0.53
N GLN A 36 0.84 11.91 0.06
CA GLN A 36 0.50 12.07 1.47
C GLN A 36 -0.99 11.81 1.68
N PHE A 37 -1.33 10.78 2.44
CA PHE A 37 -2.69 10.26 2.48
C PHE A 37 -3.73 11.29 2.94
N ASP A 38 -3.45 12.02 4.03
CA ASP A 38 -4.42 12.99 4.56
C ASP A 38 -4.59 14.23 3.67
N ALA A 39 -3.52 14.63 2.96
CA ALA A 39 -3.51 15.84 2.13
C ALA A 39 -4.03 15.58 0.72
N ASP A 40 -3.59 14.49 0.10
CA ASP A 40 -3.86 14.16 -1.30
C ASP A 40 -5.12 13.30 -1.48
N LEU A 41 -5.57 12.62 -0.42
CA LEU A 41 -6.75 11.74 -0.42
C LEU A 41 -7.71 12.06 0.76
N PRO A 42 -8.09 13.33 0.98
CA PRO A 42 -8.85 13.76 2.15
C PRO A 42 -10.25 13.11 2.24
N GLU A 43 -10.79 12.58 1.15
CA GLU A 43 -12.08 11.89 1.12
C GLU A 43 -12.12 10.62 2.00
N PHE A 44 -10.97 10.02 2.30
CA PHE A 44 -10.88 8.87 3.20
C PHE A 44 -10.90 9.24 4.69
N ARG A 45 -10.80 10.54 5.01
CA ARG A 45 -10.92 11.09 6.37
C ARG A 45 -9.96 10.45 7.38
N THR A 46 -8.74 10.17 6.94
CA THR A 46 -7.68 9.70 7.82
C THR A 46 -7.06 10.83 8.64
N HIS A 47 -6.40 10.46 9.73
CA HIS A 47 -5.50 11.32 10.48
C HIS A 47 -4.21 10.55 10.74
N GLY A 48 -3.09 11.04 10.21
CA GLY A 48 -1.84 10.28 10.12
C GLY A 48 -1.99 9.02 9.25
N GLY A 49 -2.83 9.05 8.21
CA GLY A 49 -3.05 7.93 7.30
C GLY A 49 -3.89 6.78 7.87
N VAL A 50 -4.50 6.95 9.05
CA VAL A 50 -5.32 5.92 9.71
C VAL A 50 -6.64 6.46 10.24
N VAL A 51 -7.53 5.53 10.57
CA VAL A 51 -8.82 5.73 11.24
C VAL A 51 -8.79 4.93 12.54
N ALA A 52 -9.01 5.61 13.67
CA ALA A 52 -9.13 4.99 14.98
C ALA A 52 -10.61 4.89 15.37
N THR A 53 -10.96 3.82 16.09
CA THR A 53 -12.25 3.72 16.82
C THR A 53 -12.29 4.67 18.01
N GLU A 54 -13.49 4.89 18.55
CA GLU A 54 -13.70 5.81 19.69
C GLU A 54 -12.90 5.43 20.94
N ASP A 55 -12.66 4.13 21.14
CA ASP A 55 -11.84 3.61 22.25
C ASP A 55 -10.33 3.75 22.03
N GLY A 56 -9.90 4.17 20.84
CA GLY A 56 -8.48 4.38 20.48
C GLY A 56 -7.66 3.11 20.33
N HIS A 57 -8.25 1.91 20.42
CA HIS A 57 -7.52 0.65 20.39
C HIS A 57 -7.52 -0.01 19.01
N THR A 58 -8.63 0.05 18.28
CA THR A 58 -8.70 -0.46 16.91
C THR A 58 -8.25 0.63 15.96
N ILE A 59 -7.16 0.38 15.25
CA ILE A 59 -6.56 1.33 14.31
C ILE A 59 -6.44 0.67 12.95
N THR A 60 -7.07 1.29 11.96
CA THR A 60 -7.21 0.74 10.61
C THR A 60 -6.88 1.79 9.57
N ALA A 61 -6.71 1.39 8.32
CA ALA A 61 -6.72 2.28 7.17
C ALA A 61 -7.69 1.75 6.11
N PRO A 62 -8.46 2.60 5.41
CA PRO A 62 -9.29 2.15 4.30
C PRO A 62 -8.43 1.44 3.26
N THR A 63 -8.71 0.19 2.93
CA THR A 63 -7.86 -0.61 2.04
C THR A 63 -7.74 0.03 0.64
N LEU A 64 -8.82 0.68 0.19
CA LEU A 64 -8.87 1.35 -1.11
C LEU A 64 -8.02 2.63 -1.17
N LEU A 65 -7.68 3.23 -0.02
CA LEU A 65 -6.78 4.38 0.07
C LEU A 65 -5.42 4.03 -0.52
N TRP A 66 -4.85 2.88 -0.17
CA TRP A 66 -3.55 2.43 -0.69
C TRP A 66 -3.57 2.18 -2.19
N VAL A 67 -4.68 1.65 -2.71
CA VAL A 67 -4.85 1.43 -4.16
C VAL A 67 -4.91 2.77 -4.90
N LYS A 68 -5.70 3.73 -4.40
CA LYS A 68 -5.81 5.05 -5.02
C LYS A 68 -4.51 5.86 -4.90
N ALA A 69 -3.79 5.71 -3.80
CA ALA A 69 -2.46 6.31 -3.65
C ALA A 69 -1.48 5.79 -4.71
N LEU A 70 -1.55 4.50 -5.07
CA LEU A 70 -0.72 3.94 -6.13
C LEU A 70 -1.07 4.52 -7.51
N ASP A 71 -2.36 4.65 -7.84
CA ASP A 71 -2.81 5.33 -9.06
C ASP A 71 -2.21 6.75 -9.13
N LEU A 72 -2.35 7.54 -8.06
CA LEU A 72 -1.82 8.91 -8.00
C LEU A 72 -0.29 8.95 -8.10
N LEU A 73 0.42 8.06 -7.41
CA LEU A 73 1.89 8.04 -7.42
C LEU A 73 2.41 7.80 -8.84
N LEU A 74 1.86 6.81 -9.54
CA LEU A 74 2.27 6.48 -10.90
C LEU A 74 1.94 7.62 -11.87
N ASP A 75 0.76 8.21 -11.78
CA ASP A 75 0.41 9.36 -12.63
C ASP A 75 1.31 10.57 -12.37
N GLN A 76 1.59 10.90 -11.10
CA GLN A 76 2.48 12.01 -10.75
C GLN A 76 3.92 11.78 -11.23
N MET A 77 4.45 10.56 -11.07
CA MET A 77 5.78 10.21 -11.59
C MET A 77 5.84 10.38 -13.11
N LYS A 78 4.82 9.90 -13.83
CA LYS A 78 4.73 10.06 -15.29
C LYS A 78 4.65 11.53 -15.71
N LEU A 79 3.84 12.35 -15.01
CA LEU A 79 3.75 13.78 -15.25
C LEU A 79 5.06 14.52 -14.96
N ALA A 80 5.84 14.03 -14.00
CA ALA A 80 7.19 14.50 -13.70
C ALA A 80 8.26 14.01 -14.69
N GLY A 81 7.87 13.29 -15.76
CA GLY A 81 8.75 12.86 -16.83
C GLY A 81 9.43 11.51 -16.62
N ALA A 82 8.96 10.70 -15.66
CA ALA A 82 9.48 9.35 -15.47
C ALA A 82 9.22 8.49 -16.72
N ASP A 83 10.28 7.83 -17.20
CA ASP A 83 10.19 6.85 -18.29
C ASP A 83 10.08 5.42 -17.75
N TYR A 84 8.91 4.81 -17.94
CA TYR A 84 8.64 3.46 -17.50
C TYR A 84 9.17 2.38 -18.44
N MET A 85 9.58 2.71 -19.67
CA MET A 85 10.08 1.73 -20.64
C MET A 85 11.39 1.08 -20.20
N ASN A 86 12.19 1.80 -19.40
CA ASN A 86 13.50 1.36 -18.93
C ASN A 86 13.46 0.67 -17.55
N ILE A 87 12.30 0.57 -16.91
CA ILE A 87 12.16 -0.12 -15.62
C ILE A 87 12.36 -1.62 -15.82
N THR A 88 13.46 -2.14 -15.28
CA THR A 88 13.85 -3.56 -15.41
C THR A 88 13.31 -4.40 -14.25
N ALA A 89 13.16 -3.81 -13.06
CA ALA A 89 12.54 -4.48 -11.92
C ALA A 89 11.84 -3.47 -11.02
N ILE A 90 10.86 -3.98 -10.27
CA ILE A 90 10.11 -3.26 -9.26
C ILE A 90 10.25 -4.04 -7.96
N SER A 91 10.52 -3.34 -6.86
CA SER A 91 10.44 -3.88 -5.51
C SER A 91 9.85 -2.83 -4.59
N GLY A 92 9.52 -3.23 -3.36
CA GLY A 92 9.01 -2.27 -2.40
C GLY A 92 8.99 -2.76 -0.98
N THR A 93 8.72 -1.82 -0.10
CA THR A 93 8.46 -2.02 1.32
C THR A 93 7.04 -1.61 1.62
N ALA A 94 6.55 -2.07 2.77
CA ALA A 94 5.28 -1.66 3.31
C ALA A 94 5.39 -1.63 4.83
N GLN A 95 4.51 -0.86 5.47
CA GLN A 95 4.29 -0.94 6.90
C GLN A 95 4.05 -2.40 7.32
N GLN A 96 4.72 -2.82 8.39
CA GLN A 96 4.65 -4.20 8.87
C GLN A 96 3.29 -4.47 9.54
N HIS A 97 2.98 -5.75 9.76
CA HIS A 97 1.79 -6.24 10.50
C HIS A 97 0.41 -5.91 9.90
N GLY A 98 0.30 -4.96 8.98
CA GLY A 98 -0.93 -4.67 8.25
C GLY A 98 -1.37 -5.85 7.37
N SER A 99 -2.67 -6.06 7.27
CA SER A 99 -3.25 -7.16 6.50
C SER A 99 -4.35 -6.69 5.55
N VAL A 100 -4.42 -7.30 4.37
CA VAL A 100 -5.44 -7.05 3.35
C VAL A 100 -6.27 -8.32 3.15
N TYR A 101 -7.59 -8.18 3.18
CA TYR A 101 -8.52 -9.30 3.06
C TYR A 101 -9.24 -9.24 1.73
N TRP A 102 -8.85 -10.12 0.81
CA TRP A 102 -9.42 -10.17 -0.54
C TRP A 102 -10.78 -10.87 -0.55
N GLN A 103 -11.73 -10.28 -1.28
CA GLN A 103 -13.03 -10.87 -1.53
C GLN A 103 -12.90 -12.08 -2.48
N ARG A 104 -13.78 -13.07 -2.32
CA ARG A 104 -13.89 -14.17 -3.29
C ARG A 104 -14.09 -13.62 -4.70
N GLY A 105 -13.25 -14.08 -5.64
CA GLY A 105 -13.28 -13.64 -7.03
C GLY A 105 -12.35 -12.47 -7.36
N ALA A 106 -11.72 -11.82 -6.38
CA ALA A 106 -10.81 -10.70 -6.62
C ALA A 106 -9.63 -11.06 -7.54
N GLN A 107 -9.16 -12.31 -7.50
CA GLN A 107 -8.14 -12.81 -8.42
C GLN A 107 -8.57 -12.69 -9.89
N HIS A 108 -9.84 -12.96 -10.20
CA HIS A 108 -10.35 -12.81 -11.56
C HIS A 108 -10.35 -11.32 -11.96
N THR A 109 -10.75 -10.42 -11.07
CA THR A 109 -10.67 -8.97 -11.31
C THR A 109 -9.23 -8.54 -11.61
N LEU A 110 -8.25 -9.00 -10.82
CA LEU A 110 -6.82 -8.70 -11.05
C LEU A 110 -6.30 -9.23 -12.39
N GLN A 111 -6.79 -10.39 -12.84
CA GLN A 111 -6.41 -10.98 -14.13
C GLN A 111 -7.05 -10.27 -15.34
N SER A 112 -8.08 -9.45 -15.12
CA SER A 112 -8.87 -8.80 -16.16
C SER A 112 -8.84 -7.28 -16.07
N LEU A 113 -7.78 -6.71 -15.48
CA LEU A 113 -7.60 -5.26 -15.38
C LEU A 113 -7.50 -4.62 -16.77
N GLU A 114 -8.23 -3.51 -16.94
CA GLU A 114 -8.22 -2.69 -18.13
C GLU A 114 -7.24 -1.51 -17.93
N ALA A 115 -6.24 -1.40 -18.80
CA ALA A 115 -5.20 -0.36 -18.71
C ALA A 115 -5.72 1.08 -18.90
N SER A 116 -6.95 1.25 -19.39
CA SER A 116 -7.59 2.55 -19.60
C SER A 116 -8.38 3.05 -18.37
N LYS A 117 -8.38 2.31 -17.26
CA LYS A 117 -9.13 2.62 -16.04
C LYS A 117 -8.21 2.63 -14.83
N PHE A 118 -8.58 3.38 -13.80
CA PHE A 118 -7.84 3.40 -12.56
C PHE A 118 -7.98 2.09 -11.77
N LEU A 119 -6.97 1.73 -10.99
CA LEU A 119 -7.00 0.53 -10.16
C LEU A 119 -8.06 0.65 -9.07
N HIS A 120 -8.18 1.81 -8.42
CA HIS A 120 -9.14 2.00 -7.33
C HIS A 120 -10.60 1.86 -7.79
N GLU A 121 -10.92 2.21 -9.03
CA GLU A 121 -12.25 2.01 -9.61
C GLU A 121 -12.53 0.52 -9.84
N GLN A 122 -11.56 -0.20 -10.40
CA GLN A 122 -11.69 -1.62 -10.75
C GLN A 122 -11.67 -2.52 -9.52
N LEU A 123 -10.94 -2.13 -8.47
CA LEU A 123 -10.77 -2.91 -7.24
C LEU A 123 -11.71 -2.50 -6.09
N ALA A 124 -12.61 -1.55 -6.31
CA ALA A 124 -13.52 -1.03 -5.28
C ALA A 124 -14.35 -2.10 -4.55
N ARG A 125 -14.60 -3.26 -5.19
CA ARG A 125 -15.38 -4.39 -4.62
C ARG A 125 -14.55 -5.66 -4.40
N SER A 126 -13.22 -5.54 -4.46
CA SER A 126 -12.30 -6.69 -4.41
C SER A 126 -11.83 -7.02 -3.00
N PHE A 127 -12.30 -6.30 -1.97
CA PHE A 127 -11.91 -6.49 -0.59
C PHE A 127 -13.11 -6.92 0.26
N SER A 128 -12.94 -7.94 1.09
CA SER A 128 -13.98 -8.41 2.03
C SER A 128 -14.06 -7.54 3.27
N THR A 129 -12.95 -6.89 3.62
CA THR A 129 -12.87 -5.93 4.72
C THR A 129 -12.50 -4.56 4.13
N PRO A 130 -13.32 -3.52 4.29
CA PRO A 130 -13.04 -2.21 3.72
C PRO A 130 -11.93 -1.44 4.45
N ASN A 131 -11.71 -1.75 5.73
CA ASN A 131 -10.70 -1.13 6.59
C ASN A 131 -9.74 -2.20 7.09
N SER A 132 -8.48 -2.12 6.64
CA SER A 132 -7.41 -3.04 7.02
C SER A 132 -6.81 -2.63 8.38
N PRO A 133 -6.58 -3.57 9.33
CA PRO A 133 -5.80 -3.26 10.52
C PRO A 133 -4.36 -2.91 10.12
N VAL A 134 -3.73 -2.05 10.91
CA VAL A 134 -2.35 -1.61 10.72
C VAL A 134 -1.51 -1.94 11.96
N TRP A 135 -0.20 -1.72 11.89
CA TRP A 135 0.72 -2.03 13.01
C TRP A 135 0.38 -1.34 14.34
N MET A 136 -0.38 -0.24 14.29
CA MET A 136 -0.77 0.52 15.47
C MET A 136 -1.97 -0.09 16.22
N ASP A 137 -2.64 -1.11 15.66
CA ASP A 137 -3.76 -1.77 16.32
C ASP A 137 -3.31 -2.48 17.61
N SER A 138 -4.03 -2.21 18.70
CA SER A 138 -3.77 -2.81 20.02
C SER A 138 -5.00 -3.54 20.59
N SER A 139 -6.02 -3.77 19.76
CA SER A 139 -7.33 -4.27 20.18
C SER A 139 -7.37 -5.78 20.42
N THR A 140 -6.31 -6.51 20.07
CA THR A 140 -6.31 -8.00 20.03
C THR A 140 -5.70 -8.68 21.26
N THR A 141 -5.66 -8.02 22.43
CA THR A 141 -5.07 -8.59 23.66
C THR A 141 -5.66 -9.95 24.04
N THR A 142 -6.97 -10.10 23.87
CA THR A 142 -7.67 -11.37 24.15
C THR A 142 -7.17 -12.50 23.24
N GLN A 143 -7.00 -12.22 21.95
CA GLN A 143 -6.53 -13.17 20.95
C GLN A 143 -5.04 -13.52 21.16
N CYS A 144 -4.21 -12.55 21.57
CA CYS A 144 -2.82 -12.82 21.93
C CYS A 144 -2.73 -13.88 23.05
N ARG A 145 -3.51 -13.71 24.13
CA ARG A 145 -3.55 -14.68 25.25
C ARG A 145 -4.08 -16.05 24.81
N GLN A 146 -5.10 -16.08 23.96
CA GLN A 146 -5.64 -17.33 23.42
C GLN A 146 -4.60 -18.07 22.58
N LEU A 147 -3.84 -17.36 21.75
CA LEU A 147 -2.77 -17.94 20.93
C LEU A 147 -1.65 -18.52 21.80
N GLU A 148 -1.19 -17.77 22.81
CA GLU A 148 -0.18 -18.24 23.78
C GLU A 148 -0.64 -19.51 24.49
N GLN A 149 -1.88 -19.52 25.01
CA GLN A 149 -2.46 -20.69 25.69
C GLN A 149 -2.56 -21.90 24.77
N ALA A 150 -2.95 -21.69 23.50
CA ALA A 150 -3.07 -22.76 22.52
C ALA A 150 -1.73 -23.43 22.19
N VAL A 151 -0.60 -22.75 22.38
CA VAL A 151 0.76 -23.27 22.12
C VAL A 151 1.54 -23.65 23.37
N GLY A 152 0.89 -23.70 24.54
CA GLY A 152 1.48 -24.21 25.79
C GLY A 152 1.74 -23.16 26.88
N GLY A 153 1.42 -21.89 26.64
CA GLY A 153 1.56 -20.81 27.63
C GLY A 153 3.00 -20.31 27.81
N ALA A 154 3.18 -19.35 28.73
CA ALA A 154 4.49 -18.85 29.09
C ALA A 154 5.30 -19.93 29.83
N GLN A 155 6.61 -20.00 29.53
CA GLN A 155 7.56 -20.88 30.20
C GLN A 155 7.98 -20.33 31.56
#